data_AF-A0A3L6MPZ4-F1
#
_entry.id   AF-A0A3L6MPZ4-F1
#
_cell.length_a   1.000
_cell.length_b   1.000
_cell.length_c   1.000
_cell.angle_alpha   90.00
_cell.angle_beta   90.00
_cell.angle_gamma   90.00
#
_symmetry.space_group_name_H-M   'P 1'
#
loop_
_entity.id
_entity.type
_entity.pdbx_description
1 polymer ?
#
loop_
_entity_poly.entity_id
_entity_poly.type
_entity_poly.pdbx_seq_one_letter_code
_entity_poly.pdbx_strand_id
1 'polypeptide(L)'
;MAVGNTFGATAFSSYGGFWIAYGFLLTPPWGVLDKDGPYEGVTGSVMGFFLTAWWIFTTVLLICTLKSTFVFFFLFFAVDICFLLLACKSYADDLGNAAAQDALQQAAGLFGFLASFLAWYSALAGIQDNSNSFFKVPVFHLPLI
;
A
#
# COMPACT_ATOMS: atom_id res chain seq x y z
N MET A 1 -10.73 -7.31 -15.93
CA MET A 1 -10.85 -8.55 -16.74
C MET A 1 -10.92 -8.31 -18.24
N ALA A 2 -11.54 -7.23 -18.74
CA ALA A 2 -11.75 -6.98 -20.18
C ALA A 2 -10.48 -6.91 -21.06
N VAL A 3 -9.30 -6.62 -20.50
CA VAL A 3 -8.01 -6.58 -21.24
C VAL A 3 -7.07 -7.75 -20.90
N GLY A 4 -7.58 -8.81 -20.27
CA GLY A 4 -6.78 -9.99 -19.89
C GLY A 4 -5.77 -9.78 -18.75
N ASN A 5 -5.66 -8.58 -18.20
CA ASN A 5 -4.76 -8.27 -17.08
C ASN A 5 -5.43 -8.57 -15.71
N THR A 6 -5.30 -9.82 -15.25
CA THR A 6 -5.83 -10.26 -13.94
C THR A 6 -5.12 -9.58 -12.78
N PHE A 7 -3.80 -9.38 -12.88
CA PHE A 7 -3.00 -8.71 -11.84
C PHE A 7 -3.51 -7.28 -11.62
N GLY A 8 -3.56 -6.47 -12.68
CA GLY A 8 -4.00 -5.08 -12.61
C GLY A 8 -5.44 -4.96 -12.13
N ALA A 9 -6.34 -5.81 -12.63
CA ALA A 9 -7.73 -5.82 -12.16
C ALA A 9 -7.82 -6.09 -10.64
N THR A 10 -7.05 -7.06 -10.13
CA THR A 10 -7.01 -7.39 -8.70
C THR A 10 -6.40 -6.24 -7.91
N ALA A 11 -5.18 -5.83 -8.24
CA ALA A 11 -4.45 -4.82 -7.50
C ALA A 11 -5.20 -3.47 -7.43
N PHE A 12 -5.64 -2.93 -8.58
CA PHE A 12 -6.27 -1.61 -8.60
C PHE A 12 -7.63 -1.58 -7.94
N SER A 13 -8.46 -2.63 -8.12
CA SER A 13 -9.77 -2.68 -7.45
C SER A 13 -9.61 -2.89 -5.94
N SER A 14 -8.69 -3.74 -5.51
CA SER A 14 -8.40 -3.96 -4.08
C SER A 14 -7.87 -2.69 -3.41
N TYR A 15 -6.88 -2.00 -3.99
CA TYR A 15 -6.37 -0.76 -3.39
C TYR A 15 -7.40 0.39 -3.42
N GLY A 16 -8.31 0.43 -4.40
CA GLY A 16 -9.46 1.33 -4.36
C GLY A 16 -10.37 1.02 -3.16
N GLY A 17 -10.67 -0.27 -2.95
CA GLY A 17 -11.40 -0.75 -1.78
C GLY A 17 -10.69 -0.45 -0.44
N PHE A 18 -9.35 -0.59 -0.40
CA PHE A 18 -8.53 -0.23 0.76
C PHE A 18 -8.77 1.22 1.16
N TRP A 19 -8.64 2.18 0.23
CA TRP A 19 -8.78 3.59 0.55
C TRP A 19 -10.19 3.96 1.01
N ILE A 20 -11.21 3.34 0.42
CA ILE A 20 -12.60 3.51 0.86
C ILE A 20 -12.77 2.98 2.29
N ALA A 21 -12.35 1.74 2.55
CA ALA A 21 -12.45 1.12 3.88
C ALA A 21 -11.65 1.90 4.94
N TYR A 22 -10.45 2.34 4.61
CA TYR A 22 -9.61 3.15 5.47
C TYR A 22 -10.24 4.52 5.77
N GLY A 23 -10.89 5.14 4.78
CA GLY A 23 -11.67 6.37 4.98
C GLY A 23 -12.83 6.18 5.97
N PHE A 24 -13.56 5.08 5.88
CA PHE A 24 -14.61 4.75 6.85
C PHE A 24 -14.06 4.53 8.27
N LEU A 25 -12.95 3.78 8.38
CA LEU A 25 -12.30 3.52 9.67
C LEU A 25 -11.86 4.81 10.39
N LEU A 26 -11.39 5.81 9.66
CA LEU A 26 -10.86 7.05 10.23
C LEU A 26 -11.87 8.18 10.38
N THR A 27 -13.05 8.09 9.75
CA THR A 27 -14.02 9.18 9.74
C THR A 27 -14.89 9.13 11.01
N PRO A 28 -14.76 10.12 11.93
CA PRO A 28 -15.34 10.02 13.28
C PRO A 28 -16.86 9.78 13.33
N PRO A 29 -17.71 10.38 12.46
CA PRO A 29 -19.14 10.11 12.46
C PRO A 29 -19.55 8.63 12.31
N TRP A 30 -18.68 7.76 11.80
CA TRP A 30 -18.97 6.32 11.72
C TRP A 30 -18.56 5.54 12.97
N GLY A 31 -17.74 6.13 13.84
CA GLY A 31 -17.36 5.59 15.15
C GLY A 31 -16.77 4.18 15.15
N VAL A 32 -16.19 3.74 14.03
CA VAL A 32 -15.79 2.33 13.85
C VAL A 32 -14.67 1.94 14.81
N LEU A 33 -13.75 2.86 15.08
CA LEU A 33 -12.61 2.67 15.98
C LEU A 33 -12.84 3.31 17.35
N ASP A 34 -14.04 3.82 17.62
CA ASP A 34 -14.35 4.44 18.91
C ASP A 34 -14.39 3.37 20.01
N LYS A 35 -14.12 3.79 21.24
CA LYS A 35 -14.12 2.92 22.43
C LYS A 35 -15.44 2.15 22.58
N ASP A 36 -16.55 2.82 22.32
CA ASP A 36 -17.92 2.28 22.44
C ASP A 36 -18.46 1.82 21.07
N GLY A 37 -17.55 1.62 20.11
CA GLY A 37 -17.85 1.20 18.75
C GLY A 37 -18.00 -0.33 18.58
N PRO A 38 -18.05 -0.83 17.34
CA PRO A 38 -18.30 -2.24 17.05
C PRO A 38 -17.22 -3.21 17.56
N TYR A 39 -16.06 -2.70 17.99
CA TYR A 39 -14.97 -3.49 18.56
C TYR A 39 -14.81 -3.25 20.07
N GLU A 40 -15.86 -2.78 20.76
CA GLU A 40 -15.86 -2.67 22.22
C GLU A 40 -15.44 -4.02 22.87
N GLY A 41 -14.53 -3.95 23.84
CA GLY A 41 -14.01 -5.12 24.55
C GLY A 41 -12.89 -5.87 23.81
N VAL A 42 -12.57 -5.52 22.57
CA VAL A 42 -11.38 -6.03 21.88
C VAL A 42 -10.13 -5.37 22.46
N THR A 43 -9.18 -6.18 22.93
CA THR A 43 -7.96 -5.71 23.61
C THR A 43 -6.76 -5.52 22.70
N GLY A 44 -6.89 -5.81 21.41
CA GLY A 44 -5.80 -5.70 20.44
C GLY A 44 -6.09 -4.66 19.36
N SER A 45 -5.03 -4.09 18.79
CA SER A 45 -5.10 -3.08 17.73
C SER A 45 -5.88 -3.53 16.49
N VAL A 46 -7.15 -3.13 16.37
CA VAL A 46 -8.00 -3.37 15.19
C VAL A 46 -7.35 -2.82 13.93
N MET A 47 -6.79 -1.61 14.00
CA MET A 47 -6.06 -1.00 12.89
C MET A 47 -4.80 -1.79 12.51
N GLY A 48 -4.05 -2.27 13.51
CA GLY A 48 -2.89 -3.13 13.29
C GLY A 48 -3.25 -4.40 12.52
N PHE A 49 -4.33 -5.08 12.90
CA PHE A 49 -4.80 -6.28 12.20
C PHE A 49 -5.27 -5.98 10.77
N PHE A 50 -6.02 -4.90 10.57
CA PHE A 50 -6.44 -4.46 9.24
C PHE A 50 -5.23 -4.23 8.33
N LEU A 51 -4.23 -3.47 8.79
CA LEU A 51 -3.03 -3.17 8.01
C LEU A 51 -2.14 -4.40 7.80
N THR A 52 -2.10 -5.33 8.74
CA THR A 52 -1.37 -6.60 8.61
C THR A 52 -1.95 -7.45 7.48
N ALA A 53 -3.28 -7.51 7.35
CA ALA A 53 -3.92 -8.21 6.24
C ALA A 53 -3.55 -7.59 4.88
N TRP A 54 -3.49 -6.26 4.81
CA TRP A 54 -3.05 -5.55 3.61
C TRP A 54 -1.57 -5.74 3.31
N TRP A 55 -0.72 -5.82 4.33
CA TRP A 55 0.68 -6.20 4.16
C TRP A 55 0.80 -7.59 3.53
N ILE A 56 0.14 -8.62 4.07
CA ILE A 56 0.17 -9.99 3.52
C ILE A 56 -0.30 -10.01 2.05
N PHE A 57 -1.42 -9.34 1.76
CA PHE A 57 -1.93 -9.21 0.40
C PHE A 57 -0.92 -8.54 -0.53
N THR A 58 -0.30 -7.45 -0.07
CA THR A 58 0.72 -6.71 -0.82
C THR A 58 1.97 -7.55 -1.06
N THR A 59 2.40 -8.35 -0.09
CA THR A 59 3.55 -9.27 -0.23
C THR A 59 3.29 -10.30 -1.32
N VAL A 60 2.07 -10.85 -1.39
CA VAL A 60 1.70 -11.78 -2.48
C VAL A 60 1.77 -11.07 -3.83
N LEU A 61 1.24 -9.84 -3.93
CA LEU A 61 1.33 -9.05 -5.17
C LEU A 61 2.78 -8.70 -5.53
N LEU A 62 3.62 -8.38 -4.54
CA LEU A 62 5.04 -8.08 -4.73
C LEU A 62 5.76 -9.26 -5.40
N ILE A 63 5.53 -10.50 -4.93
CA ILE A 63 6.09 -11.71 -5.55
C ILE A 63 5.64 -11.82 -7.01
N CYS A 64 4.38 -11.50 -7.31
CA CYS A 64 3.86 -11.48 -8.69
C CYS A 64 4.50 -10.39 -9.57
N THR A 65 5.21 -9.40 -9.01
CA THR A 65 5.92 -8.35 -9.77
C THR A 65 7.37 -8.70 -10.12
N LEU A 66 7.90 -9.85 -9.70
CA LEU A 66 9.31 -10.23 -9.95
C LEU A 66 9.68 -10.37 -11.44
N LYS A 67 8.69 -10.57 -12.33
CA LYS A 67 8.88 -10.61 -13.79
C LYS A 67 8.45 -9.32 -14.49
N SER A 68 8.22 -8.24 -13.73
CA SER A 68 7.75 -6.95 -14.23
C SER A 68 8.91 -5.98 -14.49
N THR A 69 8.63 -4.67 -14.47
CA THR A 69 9.64 -3.63 -14.60
C THR A 69 10.27 -3.35 -13.23
N PHE A 70 11.51 -2.88 -13.22
CA PHE A 70 12.24 -2.55 -12.00
C PHE A 70 11.44 -1.55 -11.14
N VAL A 71 10.97 -0.46 -11.75
CA VAL A 71 10.20 0.58 -11.04
C VAL A 71 8.90 0.02 -10.47
N PHE A 72 8.21 -0.86 -11.19
CA PHE A 72 6.95 -1.43 -10.74
C PHE A 72 7.14 -2.42 -9.58
N PHE A 73 8.22 -3.20 -9.60
CA PHE A 73 8.61 -4.04 -8.45
C PHE A 73 8.93 -3.17 -7.22
N PHE A 74 9.75 -2.12 -7.38
CA PHE A 74 10.10 -1.25 -6.26
C PHE A 74 8.91 -0.47 -5.71
N LEU A 75 7.91 -0.16 -6.55
CA LEU A 75 6.65 0.40 -6.09
C LEU A 75 5.96 -0.54 -5.10
N PHE A 76 5.77 -1.81 -5.48
CA PHE A 76 5.11 -2.78 -4.61
C PHE A 76 5.95 -3.07 -3.36
N PHE A 77 7.27 -3.07 -3.49
CA PHE A 77 8.17 -3.24 -2.35
C PHE A 77 8.04 -2.07 -1.35
N ALA A 78 8.05 -0.82 -1.84
CA ALA A 78 7.90 0.34 -0.98
C ALA A 78 6.53 0.37 -0.29
N VAL A 79 5.45 0.01 -1.00
CA VAL A 79 4.12 -0.11 -0.42
C VAL A 79 4.04 -1.25 0.61
N ASP A 80 4.67 -2.40 0.34
CA ASP A 80 4.73 -3.55 1.26
C ASP A 80 5.36 -3.15 2.60
N ILE A 81 6.54 -2.52 2.55
CA ILE A 81 7.23 -2.03 3.73
C ILE A 81 6.42 -0.92 4.43
N CYS A 82 5.77 -0.04 3.68
CA CYS A 82 4.88 0.98 4.26
C CYS A 82 3.76 0.34 5.09
N PHE A 83 3.05 -0.66 4.55
CA PHE A 83 1.99 -1.35 5.29
C PHE A 83 2.50 -2.09 6.51
N LEU A 84 3.65 -2.78 6.41
CA LEU A 84 4.28 -3.44 7.53
C LEU A 84 4.60 -2.43 8.65
N LEU A 85 5.20 -1.29 8.31
CA LEU A 85 5.57 -0.26 9.29
C LEU A 85 4.34 0.41 9.91
N LEU A 86 3.28 0.67 9.14
CA LEU A 86 2.03 1.21 9.69
C LEU A 86 1.33 0.19 10.63
N ALA A 87 1.34 -1.09 10.29
CA ALA A 87 0.81 -2.13 11.16
C ALA A 87 1.60 -2.19 12.48
N CYS A 88 2.94 -2.23 12.41
CA CYS A 88 3.81 -2.16 13.58
C CYS A 88 3.59 -0.88 14.39
N LYS A 89 3.39 0.27 13.74
CA LYS A 89 3.06 1.54 14.40
C LYS A 89 1.77 1.40 15.21
N SER A 90 0.73 0.78 14.65
CA SER A 90 -0.55 0.56 15.34
C SER A 90 -0.43 -0.42 16.51
N TYR A 91 0.43 -1.43 16.43
CA TYR A 91 0.72 -2.32 17.56
C TYR A 91 1.56 -1.62 18.65
N ALA A 92 2.52 -0.79 18.27
CA ALA A 92 3.32 -0.02 19.22
C ALA A 92 2.48 0.98 20.02
N ASP A 93 1.51 1.62 19.35
CA ASP A 93 0.52 2.52 19.95
C ASP A 93 -0.35 1.79 20.99
N ASP A 94 -0.88 0.62 20.62
CA ASP A 94 -1.69 -0.25 21.50
C ASP A 94 -0.92 -0.74 22.74
N LEU A 95 0.38 -0.99 22.59
CA LEU A 95 1.30 -1.33 23.69
C LEU A 95 1.76 -0.11 24.51
N GLY A 96 1.33 1.11 24.17
CA GLY A 96 1.70 2.35 24.87
C GLY A 96 3.14 2.81 24.62
N ASN A 97 3.82 2.30 23.59
CA ASN A 97 5.19 2.66 23.26
C ASN A 97 5.25 3.84 22.27
N ALA A 98 5.08 5.05 22.80
CA ALA A 98 5.04 6.29 22.01
C ALA A 98 6.32 6.54 21.18
N ALA A 99 7.50 6.18 21.71
CA ALA A 99 8.77 6.38 21.01
C ALA A 99 8.88 5.49 19.76
N ALA A 100 8.49 4.21 19.88
CA ALA A 100 8.45 3.32 18.73
C ALA A 100 7.36 3.73 17.74
N GLN A 101 6.19 4.15 18.24
CA GLN A 101 5.08 4.64 17.43
C GLN A 101 5.50 5.80 16.52
N ASP A 102 6.20 6.81 17.04
CA ASP A 102 6.64 7.97 16.26
C ASP A 102 7.70 7.59 15.22
N ALA A 103 8.72 6.82 15.63
CA ALA A 103 9.78 6.36 14.72
C ALA A 103 9.22 5.51 13.56
N LEU A 104 8.28 4.60 13.86
CA LEU A 104 7.62 3.77 12.85
C LEU A 104 6.73 4.60 11.92
N GLN A 105 6.03 5.62 12.44
CA GLN A 105 5.21 6.52 11.64
C GLN A 105 6.05 7.32 10.63
N GLN A 106 7.21 7.83 11.05
CA GLN A 106 8.12 8.57 10.17
C GLN A 106 8.72 7.65 9.10
N ALA A 107 9.16 6.45 9.49
CA ALA A 107 9.68 5.46 8.56
C ALA A 107 8.61 5.02 7.53
N ALA A 108 7.39 4.72 7.98
CA ALA A 108 6.26 4.42 7.11
C ALA A 108 5.98 5.57 6.13
N GLY A 109 6.01 6.81 6.62
CA GLY A 109 5.83 8.01 5.80
C GLY A 109 6.87 8.11 4.67
N LEU A 110 8.15 7.85 4.97
CA LEU A 110 9.21 7.82 3.95
C LEU A 110 8.91 6.80 2.84
N PHE A 111 8.57 5.55 3.21
CA PHE A 111 8.24 4.52 2.22
C PHE A 111 6.96 4.84 1.45
N GLY A 112 5.96 5.46 2.07
CA GLY A 112 4.76 5.96 1.40
C GLY A 112 5.07 7.06 0.37
N PHE A 113 5.97 7.99 0.69
CA PHE A 113 6.44 9.00 -0.26
C PHE A 113 7.18 8.37 -1.44
N LEU A 114 8.12 7.46 -1.16
CA LEU A 114 8.86 6.75 -2.22
C LEU A 114 7.90 5.97 -3.14
N ALA A 115 6.96 5.22 -2.56
CA ALA A 115 5.93 4.50 -3.30
C ALA A 115 5.13 5.44 -4.21
N SER A 116 4.77 6.64 -3.72
CA SER A 116 4.02 7.63 -4.50
C SER A 116 4.80 8.12 -5.73
N PHE A 117 6.09 8.42 -5.59
CA PHE A 117 6.93 8.82 -6.72
C PHE A 117 7.09 7.70 -7.75
N LEU A 118 7.31 6.46 -7.28
CA LEU A 118 7.39 5.28 -8.14
C LEU A 118 6.06 5.01 -8.86
N ALA A 119 4.93 5.34 -8.23
CA ALA A 119 3.60 5.17 -8.80
C ALA A 119 3.34 6.15 -9.93
N TRP A 120 3.68 7.42 -9.72
CA TRP A 120 3.59 8.44 -10.77
C TRP A 120 4.52 8.14 -11.95
N TYR A 121 5.74 7.66 -11.68
CA TYR A 121 6.63 7.21 -12.75
C TYR A 121 6.03 6.04 -13.53
N SER A 122 5.54 5.00 -12.82
CA SER A 122 4.94 3.82 -13.46
C SER A 122 3.69 4.18 -14.26
N ALA A 123 2.88 5.12 -13.76
CA ALA A 123 1.72 5.63 -14.47
C ALA A 123 2.13 6.36 -15.75
N LEU A 124 3.10 7.27 -15.67
CA LEU A 124 3.63 8.00 -16.84
C LEU A 124 4.18 7.03 -17.89
N ALA A 125 5.01 6.07 -17.48
CA ALA A 125 5.56 5.05 -18.37
C ALA A 125 4.47 4.18 -19.03
N GLY A 126 3.37 3.91 -18.32
CA GLY A 126 2.26 3.10 -18.80
C GLY A 126 1.30 3.82 -19.75
N ILE A 127 1.16 5.15 -19.64
CA ILE A 127 0.27 5.96 -20.51
C ILE A 127 0.97 6.59 -21.71
N GLN A 128 2.30 6.73 -21.67
CA GLN A 128 3.06 7.32 -22.78
C GLN A 128 3.12 6.40 -24.00
N ASP A 129 2.82 6.96 -25.16
CA ASP A 129 3.02 6.32 -26.46
C ASP A 129 3.54 7.31 -27.51
N ASN A 130 3.77 6.84 -28.74
CA ASN A 130 4.28 7.69 -29.83
C ASN A 130 3.27 8.72 -30.35
N SER A 131 1.98 8.56 -30.02
CA SER A 131 0.91 9.46 -30.44
C SER A 131 0.68 10.62 -29.46
N ASN A 132 1.02 10.43 -28.18
CA ASN A 132 0.73 11.38 -27.11
C ASN A 132 1.97 12.02 -26.45
N SER A 133 3.19 11.60 -26.81
CA SER A 133 4.41 12.13 -26.19
C SER A 133 5.59 12.29 -27.15
N PHE A 134 6.34 13.38 -26.99
CA PHE A 134 7.57 13.66 -27.76
C PHE A 134 8.78 12.83 -27.30
N PHE A 135 8.70 12.23 -26.12
CA PHE A 135 9.74 11.37 -25.55
C PHE A 135 9.09 10.26 -24.72
N LYS A 136 9.84 9.20 -24.41
CA LYS A 136 9.38 8.12 -23.54
C LYS A 136 10.34 7.96 -22.37
N VAL A 137 9.80 7.81 -21.17
CA VAL A 137 10.63 7.50 -20.00
C VAL A 137 11.20 6.08 -20.12
N PRO A 138 12.42 5.84 -19.64
CA PRO A 138 13.06 4.52 -19.75
C PRO A 138 12.37 3.48 -18.88
N VAL A 139 12.13 2.29 -19.43
CA VAL A 139 11.56 1.16 -18.69
C VAL A 139 12.57 0.02 -18.68
N PHE A 140 13.08 -0.30 -17.50
CA PHE A 140 13.99 -1.41 -17.30
C PHE A 140 13.21 -2.64 -16.84
N HIS A 141 13.33 -3.74 -17.58
CA HIS A 141 12.71 -5.01 -17.20
C HIS A 141 13.63 -5.80 -16.28
N LEU A 142 13.06 -6.50 -15.30
CA LEU A 142 13.83 -7.44 -14.49
C LEU A 142 14.28 -8.63 -15.38
N PRO A 143 15.51 -9.13 -15.20
CA PRO A 143 16.03 -10.22 -16.02
C PRO A 143 15.19 -11.47 -15.82
N LEU A 144 14.76 -12.06 -16.94
CA LEU A 144 14.20 -13.40 -16.96
C LEU A 144 15.36 -14.37 -17.13
N ILE A 145 15.58 -15.24 -16.15
CA ILE A 145 16.48 -16.39 -16.28
C ILE A 145 15.90 -17.34 -17.33
#